data_AF-A0A7K7W8Y5-F1
#
_entry.id   AF-A0A7K7W8Y5-F1
#
_cell.length_a   1.000
_cell.length_b   1.000
_cell.length_c   1.000
_cell.angle_alpha   90.00
_cell.angle_beta   90.00
_cell.angle_gamma   90.00
#
_symmetry.space_group_name_H-M   'P 1'
#
loop_
_entity.id
_entity.type
_entity.pdbx_description
1 polymer ?
#
loop_
_entity_poly.entity_id
_entity_poly.type
_entity_poly.pdbx_seq_one_letter_code
_entity_poly.pdbx_strand_id
1 'polypeptide(L)'
;MENYTMAGRTYRYYGPQAPLYPFGYGLSYTTFTYRDLVLSPVALPACANLSVSVVVENTGQRDGEEVVQLYLRWEQPSVPVPRWQLVAFRRVALPAAQAAKVAFEVTATQRAVWGPPWRLEPGAFTLFAGGQQPGQER
;
A
#
# COMPACT_ATOMS: atom_id res chain seq x y z
N MET A 1 23.53 16.25 26.08
CA MET A 1 22.84 15.14 25.39
C MET A 1 22.66 15.57 23.94
N GLU A 2 23.46 15.01 23.03
CA GLU A 2 23.39 15.39 21.62
C GLU A 2 22.11 14.81 21.00
N ASN A 3 21.37 15.66 20.29
CA ASN A 3 20.14 15.28 19.62
C ASN A 3 20.45 14.61 18.28
N TYR A 4 20.42 13.27 18.26
CA TYR A 4 20.66 12.43 17.07
C TYR A 4 19.40 12.20 16.22
N THR A 5 18.35 13.01 16.36
CA THR A 5 17.13 12.83 15.54
C THR A 5 17.37 13.08 14.05
N MET A 6 18.44 13.81 13.70
CA MET A 6 18.86 14.11 12.32
C MET A 6 17.76 14.79 11.46
N ALA A 7 16.68 15.24 12.10
CA ALA A 7 15.54 15.92 11.50
C ALA A 7 16.00 17.14 10.69
N GLY A 8 15.69 17.17 9.39
CA GLY A 8 16.08 18.25 8.48
C GLY A 8 17.56 18.30 8.07
N ARG A 9 18.39 17.33 8.48
CA ARG A 9 19.87 17.38 8.28
C ARG A 9 20.44 16.37 7.29
N THR A 10 19.65 15.40 6.84
CA THR A 10 20.03 14.51 5.75
C THR A 10 18.87 14.34 4.78
N TYR A 11 19.14 13.83 3.57
CA TYR A 11 18.10 13.50 2.59
C TYR A 11 17.02 12.56 3.17
N ARG A 12 17.40 11.69 4.13
CA ARG A 12 16.52 10.79 4.87
C ARG A 12 15.54 11.52 5.82
N TYR A 13 15.81 12.78 6.15
CA TYR A 13 15.03 13.59 7.08
C TYR A 13 14.64 14.96 6.48
N TYR A 14 14.74 15.11 5.15
CA TYR A 14 14.49 16.36 4.45
C TYR A 14 12.98 16.61 4.30
N GLY A 15 12.35 17.11 5.36
CA GLY A 15 11.01 17.69 5.38
C GLY A 15 9.83 16.80 4.94
N PRO A 16 8.58 17.30 5.04
CA PRO A 16 7.37 16.61 4.59
C PRO A 16 7.13 16.75 3.07
N GLN A 17 8.15 17.12 2.29
CA GLN A 17 8.00 17.40 0.87
C GLN A 17 7.67 16.11 0.11
N ALA A 18 6.70 16.19 -0.80
CA ALA A 18 6.34 15.05 -1.63
C ALA A 18 7.55 14.66 -2.50
N PRO A 19 7.84 13.35 -2.63
CA PRO A 19 8.89 12.89 -3.54
C PRO A 19 8.52 13.26 -4.99
N LEU A 20 9.52 13.60 -5.81
CA LEU A 20 9.27 13.87 -7.24
C LEU A 20 8.70 12.65 -7.95
N TYR A 21 9.18 11.46 -7.59
CA TYR A 21 8.65 10.17 -8.02
C TYR A 21 8.46 9.29 -6.79
N PRO A 22 7.20 9.00 -6.39
CA PRO A 22 6.95 8.16 -5.23
C PRO A 22 7.37 6.71 -5.49
N PHE A 23 7.47 5.94 -4.42
CA PHE A 23 7.74 4.52 -4.55
C PHE A 23 6.62 3.84 -5.36
N GLY A 24 7.02 2.95 -6.28
CA GLY A 24 6.10 2.28 -7.20
C GLY A 24 5.65 3.14 -8.39
N TYR A 25 6.12 4.39 -8.52
CA TYR A 25 5.78 5.23 -9.68
C TYR A 25 6.23 4.58 -10.99
N GLY A 26 5.30 4.49 -11.92
CA GLY A 26 5.52 3.94 -13.26
C GLY A 26 4.48 4.46 -14.22
N LEU A 27 4.95 5.06 -15.32
CA LEU A 27 4.10 5.42 -16.44
C LEU A 27 3.83 4.18 -17.29
N SER A 28 2.69 4.20 -17.99
CA SER A 28 2.34 3.21 -19.00
C SER A 28 1.84 3.92 -20.24
N TYR A 29 1.97 3.26 -21.40
CA TYR A 29 1.38 3.72 -22.65
C TYR A 29 -0.14 3.47 -22.72
N THR A 30 -0.71 2.86 -21.69
CA THR A 30 -2.16 2.71 -21.48
C THR A 30 -2.55 3.22 -20.10
N THR A 31 -3.85 3.39 -19.86
CA THR A 31 -4.38 3.90 -18.60
C THR A 31 -5.05 2.79 -17.81
N PHE A 32 -4.87 2.79 -16.48
CA PHE A 32 -5.49 1.82 -15.59
C PHE A 32 -6.32 2.51 -14.52
N THR A 33 -7.51 1.97 -14.27
CA THR A 33 -8.41 2.42 -13.20
C THR A 33 -8.65 1.31 -12.19
N TYR A 34 -8.81 1.69 -10.92
CA TYR A 34 -9.05 0.78 -9.81
C TYR A 34 -10.43 1.04 -9.24
N ARG A 35 -11.20 -0.03 -8.98
CA ARG A 35 -12.51 0.05 -8.33
C ARG A 35 -12.77 -1.17 -7.46
N ASP A 36 -13.86 -1.12 -6.70
CA ASP A 36 -14.38 -2.25 -5.92
C ASP A 36 -13.33 -2.88 -5.00
N LEU A 37 -12.67 -2.05 -4.17
CA LEU A 37 -11.81 -2.54 -3.10
C LEU A 37 -12.68 -3.19 -2.01
N VAL A 38 -12.59 -4.51 -1.88
CA VAL A 38 -13.38 -5.31 -0.95
C VAL A 38 -12.48 -5.97 0.07
N LEU A 39 -12.89 -5.90 1.34
CA LEU A 39 -12.24 -6.54 2.48
C LEU A 39 -13.15 -7.66 3.00
N SER A 40 -12.58 -8.85 3.26
CA SER A 40 -13.30 -9.96 3.85
C SER A 40 -12.43 -10.70 4.87
N PRO A 41 -12.74 -10.62 6.19
CA PRO A 41 -13.77 -9.80 6.84
C PRO A 41 -13.30 -8.37 7.16
N VAL A 42 -14.23 -7.44 7.41
CA VAL A 42 -13.91 -6.03 7.78
C VAL A 42 -13.35 -5.92 9.20
N ALA A 43 -13.75 -6.83 10.09
CA ALA A 43 -13.18 -6.99 11.42
C ALA A 43 -12.73 -8.45 11.56
N LEU A 44 -11.53 -8.64 12.10
CA LEU A 44 -10.92 -9.96 12.22
C LEU A 44 -10.18 -10.10 13.56
N PRO A 45 -10.08 -11.33 14.10
CA PRO A 45 -9.16 -11.62 15.19
C PRO A 45 -7.73 -11.23 14.82
N ALA A 46 -6.93 -10.80 15.81
CA ALA A 46 -5.58 -10.28 15.57
C ALA A 46 -4.72 -11.20 14.70
N CYS A 47 -4.79 -12.51 14.94
CA CYS A 47 -3.99 -13.54 14.28
C CYS A 47 -4.58 -14.07 12.96
N ALA A 48 -5.77 -13.64 12.54
CA ALA A 48 -6.40 -14.13 11.32
C ALA A 48 -5.82 -13.46 10.06
N ASN A 49 -5.87 -14.14 8.91
CA ASN A 49 -5.50 -13.51 7.65
C ASN A 49 -6.67 -12.68 7.10
N LEU A 50 -6.36 -11.60 6.39
CA LEU A 50 -7.34 -10.72 5.78
C LEU A 50 -7.31 -10.91 4.26
N SER A 51 -8.45 -11.29 3.68
CA SER A 51 -8.61 -11.34 2.23
C SER A 51 -8.99 -9.96 1.70
N VAL A 52 -8.25 -9.50 0.71
CA VAL A 52 -8.46 -8.21 0.05
C VAL A 52 -8.58 -8.46 -1.45
N SER A 53 -9.54 -7.81 -2.11
CA SER A 53 -9.59 -7.84 -3.57
C SER A 53 -9.90 -6.48 -4.14
N VAL A 54 -9.35 -6.20 -5.32
CA VAL A 54 -9.58 -4.96 -6.08
C VAL A 54 -9.78 -5.32 -7.55
N VAL A 55 -10.66 -4.60 -8.24
CA VAL A 55 -10.78 -4.68 -9.69
C VAL A 55 -9.86 -3.65 -10.31
N VAL A 56 -8.99 -4.10 -11.20
CA VAL A 56 -8.15 -3.25 -12.04
C VAL A 56 -8.60 -3.39 -13.49
N GLU A 57 -8.78 -2.27 -14.17
CA GLU A 57 -9.23 -2.20 -15.55
C GLU A 57 -8.26 -1.40 -16.40
N ASN A 58 -7.88 -1.94 -17.56
CA ASN A 58 -7.16 -1.23 -18.59
C ASN A 58 -8.16 -0.43 -19.44
N THR A 59 -8.20 0.88 -19.24
CA THR A 59 -9.14 1.79 -19.93
C THR A 59 -8.56 2.41 -21.20
N GLY A 60 -7.30 2.10 -21.55
CA GLY A 60 -6.68 2.60 -22.77
C GLY A 60 -6.82 1.66 -23.96
N GLN A 61 -6.19 2.04 -25.06
CA GLN A 61 -6.32 1.38 -26.37
C GLN A 61 -5.21 0.36 -26.65
N ARG A 62 -4.31 0.12 -25.69
CA ARG A 62 -3.16 -0.77 -25.83
C ARG A 62 -3.16 -1.78 -24.71
N ASP A 63 -2.75 -3.00 -25.03
CA ASP A 63 -2.43 -4.01 -24.03
C ASP A 63 -1.30 -3.48 -23.13
N GLY A 64 -1.35 -3.82 -21.84
CA GLY A 64 -0.34 -3.39 -20.89
C GLY A 64 -0.29 -4.29 -19.67
N GLU A 65 0.81 -4.18 -18.92
CA GLU A 65 0.92 -4.78 -17.60
C GLU A 65 0.82 -3.70 -16.53
N GLU A 66 0.09 -3.99 -15.46
CA GLU A 66 -0.03 -3.11 -14.29
C GLU A 66 0.46 -3.86 -13.05
N VAL A 67 1.18 -3.16 -12.18
CA VAL A 67 1.65 -3.69 -10.88
C VAL A 67 0.73 -3.15 -9.80
N VAL A 68 -0.30 -3.93 -9.48
CA VAL A 68 -1.24 -3.60 -8.41
C VAL A 68 -0.53 -3.74 -7.06
N GLN A 69 -0.43 -2.63 -6.33
CA GLN A 69 0.23 -2.54 -5.03
C GLN A 69 -0.81 -2.32 -3.94
N LEU A 70 -0.64 -3.01 -2.80
CA LEU A 70 -1.48 -2.90 -1.61
C LEU A 70 -0.66 -2.33 -0.45
N TYR A 71 -1.11 -1.21 0.10
CA TYR A 71 -0.48 -0.51 1.21
C TYR A 71 -1.37 -0.52 2.45
N LEU A 72 -0.73 -0.54 3.62
CA LEU A 72 -1.36 -0.46 4.93
C LEU A 72 -0.89 0.79 5.68
N ARG A 73 -1.82 1.44 6.39
CA ARG A 73 -1.55 2.50 7.37
C ARG A 73 -2.25 2.18 8.68
N TRP A 74 -1.52 2.18 9.80
CA TRP A 74 -2.13 2.14 11.13
C TRP A 74 -2.70 3.51 11.50
N GLU A 75 -3.91 3.55 12.06
CA GLU A 75 -4.54 4.82 12.44
C GLU A 75 -4.05 5.30 13.81
N GLN A 76 -3.85 4.39 14.77
CA GLN A 76 -3.43 4.70 16.15
C GLN A 76 -2.41 3.68 16.67
N PRO A 77 -1.19 3.62 16.09
CA PRO A 77 -0.16 2.69 16.53
C PRO A 77 0.44 3.13 17.88
N SER A 78 0.72 2.18 18.79
CA SER A 78 1.32 2.54 20.09
C SER A 78 2.83 2.85 20.01
N VAL A 79 3.46 2.50 18.89
CA VAL A 79 4.87 2.71 18.60
C VAL A 79 5.04 3.44 17.26
N PRO A 80 6.20 4.08 17.01
CA PRO A 80 6.48 4.63 15.68
C PRO A 80 6.44 3.55 14.60
N VAL A 81 5.61 3.77 13.56
CA VAL A 81 5.46 2.88 12.40
C VAL A 81 5.63 3.68 11.10
N PRO A 82 5.91 3.02 9.96
CA PRO A 82 5.90 3.69 8.66
C PRO A 82 4.54 4.31 8.35
N ARG A 83 4.54 5.47 7.67
CA ARG A 83 3.30 6.13 7.20
C ARG A 83 2.51 5.25 6.23
N TRP A 84 3.22 4.54 5.35
CA TRP A 84 2.67 3.61 4.37
C TRP A 84 3.55 2.37 4.36
N GLN A 85 2.96 1.18 4.51
CA GLN A 85 3.66 -0.09 4.39
C GLN A 85 3.13 -0.89 3.22
N LEU A 86 3.97 -1.22 2.24
CA LEU A 86 3.59 -2.16 1.19
C LEU A 86 3.44 -3.55 1.80
N VAL A 87 2.25 -4.13 1.71
CA VAL A 87 1.94 -5.47 2.27
C VAL A 87 1.80 -6.54 1.20
N ALA A 88 1.41 -6.16 -0.02
CA ALA A 88 1.37 -7.09 -1.15
C ALA A 88 1.48 -6.35 -2.47
N PHE A 89 1.90 -7.05 -3.52
CA PHE A 89 1.82 -6.54 -4.89
C PHE A 89 1.63 -7.70 -5.87
N ARG A 90 1.03 -7.42 -7.02
CA ARG A 90 0.86 -8.40 -8.10
C ARG A 90 0.91 -7.72 -9.46
N ARG A 91 1.74 -8.26 -10.35
CA ARG A 91 1.77 -7.85 -11.75
C ARG A 91 0.70 -8.61 -12.53
N VAL A 92 -0.07 -7.89 -13.35
CA VAL A 92 -1.18 -8.44 -14.13
C VAL A 92 -1.09 -7.90 -15.55
N ALA A 93 -1.08 -8.81 -16.53
CA ALA A 93 -1.26 -8.45 -17.93
C ALA A 93 -2.75 -8.24 -18.21
N LEU A 94 -3.09 -7.09 -18.77
CA LEU A 94 -4.46 -6.68 -19.09
C LEU A 94 -4.51 -6.22 -20.54
N PRO A 95 -5.23 -6.95 -21.41
CA PRO A 95 -5.53 -6.46 -22.75
C PRO A 95 -6.31 -5.14 -22.70
N ALA A 96 -6.29 -4.39 -23.80
CA ALA A 96 -7.06 -3.16 -23.94
C ALA A 96 -8.54 -3.37 -23.59
N ALA A 97 -9.13 -2.44 -22.84
CA ALA A 97 -10.54 -2.47 -22.40
C ALA A 97 -10.94 -3.69 -21.55
N GLN A 98 -9.98 -4.42 -20.96
CA GLN A 98 -10.25 -5.56 -20.08
C GLN A 98 -10.03 -5.24 -18.60
N ALA A 99 -10.78 -5.92 -17.75
CA ALA A 99 -10.67 -5.84 -16.30
C ALA A 99 -10.31 -7.19 -15.68
N ALA A 100 -9.54 -7.16 -14.59
CA ALA A 100 -9.25 -8.33 -13.78
C ALA A 100 -9.50 -8.04 -12.30
N LYS A 101 -10.05 -9.04 -11.60
CA LYS A 101 -10.11 -9.03 -10.14
C LYS A 101 -8.83 -9.58 -9.56
N VAL A 102 -8.13 -8.76 -8.78
CA VAL A 102 -6.86 -9.13 -8.14
C VAL A 102 -7.12 -9.35 -6.66
N ALA A 103 -6.80 -10.55 -6.19
CA ALA A 103 -6.94 -10.93 -4.79
C ALA A 103 -5.56 -10.97 -4.11
N PHE A 104 -5.54 -10.56 -2.85
CA PHE A 104 -4.41 -10.54 -1.95
C PHE A 104 -4.81 -11.16 -0.62
N GLU A 105 -3.84 -11.77 0.05
CA GLU A 105 -3.95 -12.19 1.44
C GLU A 105 -2.97 -11.35 2.26
N VAL A 106 -3.48 -10.60 3.24
CA VAL A 106 -2.66 -9.86 4.19
C VAL A 106 -2.57 -10.69 5.47
N THR A 107 -1.38 -11.19 5.76
CA THR A 107 -1.15 -12.04 6.93
C THR A 107 -1.14 -11.22 8.22
N ALA A 108 -1.34 -11.89 9.37
CA ALA A 108 -1.21 -11.22 10.66
C ALA A 108 0.19 -10.59 10.86
N THR A 109 1.25 -11.32 10.47
CA THR A 109 2.64 -10.84 10.60
C THR A 109 2.87 -9.53 9.84
N GLN A 110 2.26 -9.34 8.67
CA GLN A 110 2.36 -8.09 7.91
C GLN A 110 1.68 -6.89 8.61
N ARG A 111 0.87 -7.12 9.65
CA ARG A 111 0.20 -6.07 10.44
C ARG A 111 0.81 -5.86 11.82
N ALA A 112 1.80 -6.67 12.19
CA ALA A 112 2.47 -6.57 13.48
C ALA A 112 3.39 -5.35 13.53
N VAL A 113 3.53 -4.78 14.73
CA VAL A 113 4.38 -3.62 15.00
C VAL A 113 5.60 -4.03 15.81
N TRP A 114 6.70 -3.32 15.60
CA TRP A 114 7.92 -3.50 16.37
C TRP A 114 7.93 -2.59 17.59
N GLY A 115 7.52 -3.14 18.74
CA GLY A 115 7.81 -2.55 20.03
C GLY A 115 8.37 -3.64 20.92
N PRO A 116 9.69 -3.72 21.16
CA PRO A 116 10.35 -4.91 21.72
C PRO A 116 9.53 -5.57 22.85
N PRO A 117 8.87 -6.73 22.63
CA PRO A 117 8.94 -7.65 21.48
C PRO A 117 7.92 -7.40 20.33
N TRP A 118 8.18 -7.96 19.15
CA TRP A 118 7.24 -7.91 18.02
C TRP A 118 5.85 -8.42 18.41
N ARG A 119 4.81 -7.63 18.11
CA ARG A 119 3.45 -7.92 18.59
C ARG A 119 2.36 -7.41 17.64
N LEU A 120 1.20 -8.05 17.72
CA LEU A 120 -0.03 -7.56 17.12
C LEU A 120 -0.74 -6.65 18.11
N GLU A 121 -1.28 -5.55 17.61
CA GLU A 121 -2.06 -4.62 18.42
C GLU A 121 -3.50 -4.58 17.90
N PRO A 122 -4.50 -4.59 18.80
CA PRO A 122 -5.86 -4.28 18.40
C PRO A 122 -5.92 -2.82 17.93
N GLY A 123 -6.62 -2.58 16.82
CA GLY A 123 -6.76 -1.24 16.28
C GLY A 123 -7.25 -1.25 14.84
N ALA A 124 -7.58 -0.05 14.35
CA ALA A 124 -7.94 0.16 12.97
C ALA A 124 -6.70 0.42 12.11
N PHE A 125 -6.74 -0.09 10.89
CA PHE A 125 -5.80 0.22 9.83
C PHE A 125 -6.57 0.46 8.54
N THR A 126 -6.04 1.36 7.72
CA THR A 126 -6.58 1.65 6.39
C THR A 126 -5.73 0.96 5.34
N LEU A 127 -6.39 0.32 4.37
CA LEU A 127 -5.76 -0.29 3.21
C LEU A 127 -5.97 0.57 1.97
N PHE A 128 -4.93 0.65 1.14
CA PHE A 128 -4.93 1.39 -0.12
C PHE A 128 -4.47 0.45 -1.24
N ALA A 129 -5.19 0.44 -2.36
CA ALA A 129 -4.79 -0.29 -3.55
C ALA A 129 -4.57 0.70 -4.71
N GLY A 130 -3.49 0.52 -5.47
CA GLY A 130 -3.19 1.38 -6.61
C GLY A 130 -1.90 0.97 -7.33
N GLY A 131 -1.51 1.77 -8.33
CA GLY A 131 -0.29 1.55 -9.11
C GLY A 131 0.96 2.21 -8.52
N GLN A 132 0.82 2.94 -7.40
CA GLN A 132 1.91 3.64 -6.72
C GLN A 132 1.55 3.91 -5.26
N GLN A 133 2.50 4.49 -4.51
CA GLN A 133 2.27 4.90 -3.13
C GLN A 133 1.06 5.86 -2.96
N PRO A 134 0.24 5.72 -1.91
CA PRO A 134 -0.95 6.54 -1.71
C PRO A 134 -0.66 8.04 -1.49
N GLY A 135 -1.64 8.87 -1.85
CA GLY A 135 -1.61 10.33 -1.59
C GLY A 135 -0.65 11.10 -2.49
N GLN A 136 -0.46 10.61 -3.71
CA GLN A 136 0.39 11.20 -4.74
C GLN A 136 -0.46 11.43 -5.99
N GLU A 137 -0.30 12.60 -6.61
CA GLU A 137 -0.90 12.86 -7.92
C GLU A 137 -0.20 11.96 -8.97
N ARG A 138 -0.97 11.46 -9.95
CA ARG A 138 -0.46 10.61 -11.03
C ARG A 138 -0.28 11.44 -12.30
#